data_AF-A0A9J6D3I8-F1
#
_entry.id   AF-A0A9J6D3I8-F1
#
_cell.length_a   1.000
_cell.length_b   1.000
_cell.length_c   1.000
_cell.angle_alpha   90.00
_cell.angle_beta   90.00
_cell.angle_gamma   90.00
#
_symmetry.space_group_name_H-M   'P 1'
#
loop_
_entity.id
_entity.type
_entity.pdbx_description
1 polymer ?
#
loop_
_entity_poly.entity_id
_entity_poly.type
_entity_poly.pdbx_seq_one_letter_code
_entity_poly.pdbx_strand_id
1 'polypeptide(L)'
;MPRTVLYNCEWLPVRLYKKTVPACPFCGTVGHRADTCPRPKPGRCTSCGVQVPAATPDGPTEHQCIPSCLLRGGGHKTGAAGCAGRFRQPVKSGSPRGSKLRTTGGGGAQTGSDSQDWPKKAPAVKSNKAEPKKTNTGHSTNVTSGTPSDPPVLVKDFPPLTPVQAQVSCWGGAVSGPSPSPSPTETTLHQQIGELRRQNQILARKVQELEAKQVGSSEPVQEAKAEDGDDGSSVTSRLTSVSRQDADTVVGPAFITRYIGRIESLEHKTEQLEASVAALPTQIMSVVHESFQDMFTAALTQALPEIVAQVSNSVLKAVQPWGIAQIKHTTQSDFLQVKRKSASRQAAEEGFSGPAPGPDRTSAP
;
A
#
# COMPACT_ATOMS: atom_id res chain seq x y z
N MET A 1 -20.85 -2.09 -24.87
CA MET A 1 -19.74 -2.88 -24.29
C MET A 1 -20.25 -3.65 -23.08
N PRO A 2 -19.90 -4.94 -22.96
CA PRO A 2 -20.42 -5.79 -21.89
C PRO A 2 -19.94 -5.29 -20.53
N ARG A 3 -20.87 -5.20 -19.58
CA ARG A 3 -20.62 -4.70 -18.21
C ARG A 3 -20.21 -5.82 -17.25
N THR A 4 -20.02 -7.05 -17.75
CA THR A 4 -19.71 -8.24 -16.96
C THR A 4 -18.77 -9.17 -17.73
N VAL A 5 -17.90 -9.88 -17.02
CA VAL A 5 -17.05 -10.97 -17.52
C VAL A 5 -17.24 -12.19 -16.61
N LEU A 6 -17.20 -13.38 -17.18
CA LEU A 6 -17.24 -14.63 -16.43
C LEU A 6 -15.81 -14.98 -15.99
N TYR A 7 -15.57 -15.07 -14.69
CA TYR A 7 -14.29 -15.46 -14.10
C TYR A 7 -14.57 -16.42 -12.93
N ASN A 8 -13.92 -17.59 -12.91
CA ASN A 8 -14.19 -18.66 -11.93
C ASN A 8 -15.69 -19.01 -11.80
N CYS A 9 -16.40 -19.11 -12.92
CA CYS A 9 -17.85 -19.38 -12.96
C CYS A 9 -18.74 -18.31 -12.31
N GLU A 10 -18.18 -17.16 -11.92
CA GLU A 10 -18.93 -16.01 -11.40
C GLU A 10 -18.96 -14.85 -12.41
N TRP A 11 -20.12 -14.20 -12.53
CA TRP A 11 -20.27 -13.00 -13.34
C TRP A 11 -19.75 -11.77 -12.58
N LEU A 12 -18.53 -11.35 -12.88
CA LEU A 12 -17.93 -10.16 -12.30
C LEU A 12 -18.28 -8.91 -13.11
N PRO A 13 -18.79 -7.83 -12.48
CA PRO A 13 -19.03 -6.58 -13.19
C PRO A 13 -17.73 -5.91 -13.61
N VAL A 14 -17.52 -5.76 -14.91
CA VAL A 14 -16.40 -4.99 -15.46
C VAL A 14 -16.73 -3.51 -15.36
N ARG A 15 -16.02 -2.81 -14.49
CA ARG A 15 -15.97 -1.36 -14.51
C ARG A 15 -14.83 -0.97 -15.45
N LEU A 16 -15.12 -0.09 -16.42
CA LEU A 16 -14.08 0.57 -17.21
C LEU A 16 -13.03 1.12 -16.24
N TYR A 17 -11.81 0.58 -16.32
CA TYR A 17 -10.69 1.08 -15.55
C TYR A 17 -10.45 2.54 -15.98
N LYS A 18 -11.01 3.48 -15.22
CA LYS A 18 -10.63 4.87 -15.35
C LYS A 18 -9.17 4.89 -14.89
N LYS A 19 -8.24 5.16 -15.81
CA LYS A 19 -6.81 5.39 -15.51
C LYS A 19 -6.68 6.58 -14.57
N THR A 20 -6.97 6.36 -13.30
CA THR A 20 -6.84 7.35 -12.25
C THR A 20 -5.48 7.17 -11.65
N VAL A 21 -4.59 8.08 -11.99
CA VAL A 21 -3.25 8.10 -11.43
C VAL A 21 -3.36 8.69 -10.02
N PRO A 22 -2.87 8.01 -8.97
CA PRO A 22 -2.86 8.60 -7.64
C PRO A 22 -2.00 9.86 -7.66
N ALA A 23 -2.45 10.92 -6.99
CA ALA A 23 -1.62 12.08 -6.78
C ALA A 23 -0.46 11.74 -5.84
N CYS A 24 0.74 12.23 -6.15
CA CYS A 24 1.91 12.06 -5.31
C CYS A 24 1.65 12.66 -3.92
N PRO A 25 1.90 11.92 -2.83
CA PRO A 25 1.64 12.40 -1.48
C PRO A 25 2.58 13.56 -1.07
N PHE A 26 3.74 13.70 -1.70
CA PHE A 26 4.71 14.75 -1.37
C PHE A 26 4.39 16.09 -2.06
N CYS A 27 4.07 16.08 -3.35
CA CYS A 27 3.87 17.32 -4.13
C CYS A 27 2.40 17.57 -4.54
N GLY A 28 1.53 16.57 -4.41
CA GLY A 28 0.11 16.66 -4.77
C GLY A 28 -0.21 16.61 -6.27
N THR A 29 0.79 16.44 -7.15
CA THR A 29 0.56 16.32 -8.60
C THR A 29 0.42 14.86 -9.02
N VAL A 30 -0.32 14.61 -10.10
CA VAL A 30 -0.45 13.28 -10.71
C VAL A 30 0.64 13.04 -11.75
N GLY A 31 0.99 11.78 -11.98
CA GLY A 31 1.91 11.39 -13.05
C GLY A 31 3.25 10.82 -12.59
N HIS A 32 3.50 10.77 -11.28
CA HIS A 32 4.69 10.12 -10.71
C HIS A 32 4.37 9.48 -9.37
N ARG A 33 5.25 8.58 -8.93
CA ARG A 33 5.16 7.92 -7.63
C ARG A 33 5.90 8.72 -6.57
N ALA A 34 5.62 8.45 -5.29
CA ALA A 34 6.19 9.19 -4.17
C ALA A 34 7.74 9.14 -4.14
N ASP A 35 8.29 7.97 -4.45
CA ASP A 35 9.72 7.65 -4.55
C ASP A 35 10.41 8.31 -5.75
N THR A 36 9.67 8.60 -6.82
CA THR A 36 10.19 9.27 -8.03
C THR A 36 9.71 10.70 -8.16
N CYS A 37 9.38 11.34 -7.03
CA CYS A 37 8.91 12.71 -7.04
C CYS A 37 10.03 13.64 -7.52
N PRO A 38 9.85 14.41 -8.62
CA PRO A 38 10.88 15.32 -9.11
C PRO A 38 11.02 16.57 -8.24
N ARG A 39 10.06 16.80 -7.32
CA ARG A 39 10.02 17.95 -6.40
C ARG A 39 9.58 17.48 -5.02
N PRO A 40 10.37 16.63 -4.34
CA PRO A 40 10.07 16.29 -2.97
C PRO A 40 10.19 17.59 -2.17
N LYS A 41 9.15 17.96 -1.41
CA LYS A 41 9.24 19.10 -0.49
C LYS A 41 9.82 18.58 0.82
N PRO A 42 11.13 18.76 1.10
CA PRO A 42 11.68 18.33 2.37
C PRO A 42 10.98 19.09 3.51
N GLY A 43 10.86 18.44 4.67
CA GLY A 43 10.23 19.05 5.84
C GLY A 43 8.72 19.26 5.68
N ARG A 44 8.00 18.41 4.94
CA ARG A 44 6.53 18.45 4.95
C ARG A 44 6.00 17.16 5.56
N CYS A 45 5.15 17.28 6.57
CA CYS A 45 4.54 16.10 7.19
C CYS A 45 3.64 15.38 6.19
N THR A 46 3.84 14.08 6.01
CA THR A 46 3.05 13.25 5.08
C THR A 46 1.59 13.08 5.50
N SER A 47 1.30 13.24 6.80
CA SER A 47 -0.03 13.09 7.36
C SER A 47 -0.87 14.37 7.28
N CYS A 48 -0.31 15.52 7.68
CA CYS A 48 -1.04 16.79 7.73
C CYS A 48 -0.67 17.79 6.63
N GLY A 49 0.45 17.59 5.93
CA GLY A 49 0.90 18.51 4.88
C GLY A 49 1.49 19.83 5.38
N VAL A 50 1.57 20.05 6.70
CA VAL A 50 2.21 21.21 7.32
C VAL A 50 3.72 21.15 7.08
N GLN A 51 4.32 22.32 6.84
CA GLN A 51 5.76 22.47 6.75
C GLN A 51 6.34 22.34 8.16
N VAL A 52 7.02 21.23 8.42
CA VAL A 52 7.79 20.99 9.64
C VAL A 52 9.21 21.53 9.39
N PRO A 53 9.84 22.20 10.35
CA PRO A 53 11.27 22.53 10.26
C PRO A 53 12.08 21.30 9.83
N ALA A 54 13.17 21.51 9.10
CA ALA A 54 14.06 20.43 8.71
C ALA A 54 14.46 19.62 9.95
N ALA A 55 14.43 18.28 9.84
CA ALA A 55 14.71 17.41 10.96
C ALA A 55 16.03 17.81 11.61
N THR A 56 15.97 18.13 12.90
CA THR A 56 17.14 18.33 13.74
C THR A 56 17.87 16.98 13.89
N PRO A 57 19.18 16.97 14.19
CA PRO A 57 19.94 15.73 14.41
C PRO A 57 19.31 14.83 15.49
N ASP A 58 18.54 15.41 16.42
CA ASP A 58 17.81 14.70 17.49
C ASP A 58 16.47 14.09 17.04
N GLY A 59 16.09 14.22 15.77
CA GLY A 59 14.88 13.63 15.20
C GLY A 59 13.93 14.65 14.54
N PRO A 60 12.82 14.17 13.95
CA PRO A 60 11.81 15.04 13.37
C PRO A 60 11.15 15.89 14.46
N THR A 61 11.14 17.20 14.29
CA THR A 61 10.52 18.13 15.22
C THR A 61 9.06 17.73 15.47
N GLU A 62 8.72 17.48 16.73
CA GLU A 62 7.34 17.21 17.10
C GLU A 62 6.47 18.40 16.71
N HIS A 63 5.36 18.10 16.03
CA HIS A 63 4.34 19.09 15.70
C HIS A 63 2.98 18.46 15.96
N GLN A 64 2.01 19.29 16.36
CA GLN A 64 0.65 18.83 16.54
C GLN A 64 0.05 18.48 15.17
N CYS A 65 0.04 17.19 14.84
CA CYS A 65 -0.35 16.71 13.53
C CYS A 65 -1.88 16.66 13.40
N ILE A 66 -2.49 17.75 12.95
CA ILE A 66 -3.91 17.76 12.57
C ILE A 66 -4.02 17.29 11.12
N PRO A 67 -4.59 16.10 10.83
CA PRO A 67 -4.61 15.54 9.49
C PRO A 67 -5.38 16.46 8.54
N SER A 68 -4.70 16.92 7.48
CA SER A 68 -5.27 17.76 6.43
C SER A 68 -4.83 17.24 5.07
N CYS A 69 -5.80 17.05 4.19
CA CYS A 69 -5.59 16.48 2.87
C CYS A 69 -4.96 17.53 1.95
N LEU A 70 -3.72 17.31 1.49
CA LEU A 70 -3.05 18.23 0.57
C LEU A 70 -3.78 18.43 -0.76
N LEU A 71 -4.64 17.49 -1.14
CA LEU A 71 -5.35 17.53 -2.42
C LEU A 71 -6.62 18.37 -2.36
N ARG A 72 -7.25 18.49 -1.19
CA ARG A 72 -8.59 19.09 -1.02
C ARG A 72 -8.81 19.90 0.26
N GLY A 73 -7.86 19.93 1.19
CA GLY A 73 -7.95 20.62 2.48
C GLY A 73 -8.86 19.96 3.52
N GLY A 74 -9.36 18.73 3.31
CA GLY A 74 -10.26 18.06 4.25
C GLY A 74 -9.53 17.39 5.42
N GLY A 75 -10.24 17.13 6.53
CA GLY A 75 -9.72 16.51 7.77
C GLY A 75 -9.38 15.02 7.66
N HIS A 76 -8.53 14.63 6.71
CA HIS A 76 -8.07 13.25 6.50
C HIS A 76 -6.66 13.24 5.90
N LYS A 77 -5.93 12.14 6.08
CA LYS A 77 -4.60 11.96 5.50
C LYS A 77 -4.65 12.01 3.98
N THR A 78 -3.65 12.64 3.37
CA THR A 78 -3.50 12.70 1.90
C THR A 78 -3.45 11.30 1.31
N GLY A 79 -4.39 10.98 0.40
CA GLY A 79 -4.46 9.65 -0.24
C GLY A 79 -5.25 8.58 0.52
N ALA A 80 -5.93 8.91 1.63
CA ALA A 80 -6.85 8.00 2.32
C ALA A 80 -7.90 7.40 1.35
N ALA A 81 -8.40 6.19 1.65
CA ALA A 81 -9.36 5.49 0.79
C ALA A 81 -10.62 6.32 0.48
N GLY A 82 -11.10 7.10 1.46
CA GLY A 82 -12.24 8.02 1.30
C GLY A 82 -11.91 9.36 0.61
N CYS A 83 -10.66 9.61 0.24
CA CYS A 83 -10.28 10.82 -0.46
C CYS A 83 -10.70 10.74 -1.94
N ALA A 84 -11.91 11.18 -2.26
CA ALA A 84 -12.34 11.48 -3.64
C ALA A 84 -11.44 12.47 -4.45
N GLY A 85 -10.35 13.01 -3.87
CA GLY A 85 -9.33 13.80 -4.57
C GLY A 85 -8.07 12.99 -4.89
N ARG A 86 -7.93 11.78 -4.31
CA ARG A 86 -6.81 10.83 -4.51
C ARG A 86 -6.58 10.52 -5.98
N PHE A 87 -7.69 10.46 -6.72
CA PHE A 87 -7.75 10.08 -8.11
C PHE A 87 -8.06 11.31 -8.94
N ARG A 88 -7.06 11.92 -9.58
CA ARG A 88 -7.30 12.94 -10.60
C ARG A 88 -7.19 12.32 -11.98
N GLN A 89 -8.03 12.78 -12.89
CA GLN A 89 -7.85 12.46 -14.30
C GLN A 89 -6.58 13.17 -14.79
N PRO A 90 -5.68 12.48 -15.50
CA PRO A 90 -4.58 13.14 -16.18
C PRO A 90 -5.16 14.25 -17.04
N VAL A 91 -4.67 15.48 -16.84
CA VAL A 91 -5.04 16.59 -17.73
C VAL A 91 -4.44 16.23 -19.08
N LYS A 92 -5.28 16.08 -20.11
CA LYS A 92 -4.78 15.84 -21.48
C LYS A 92 -3.87 17.01 -21.84
N SER A 93 -2.62 16.72 -22.17
CA SER A 93 -1.66 17.71 -22.67
C SER A 93 -2.30 18.44 -23.86
N GLY A 94 -2.58 19.73 -23.72
CA GLY A 94 -3.24 20.56 -24.75
C GLY A 94 -4.62 21.10 -24.39
N SER A 95 -5.23 20.70 -23.26
CA SER A 95 -6.44 21.40 -22.80
C SER A 95 -6.03 22.74 -22.14
N PRO A 96 -6.52 23.89 -22.62
CA PRO A 96 -6.21 25.18 -22.02
C PRO A 96 -6.56 25.13 -20.53
N ARG A 97 -5.60 25.50 -19.68
CA ARG A 97 -5.90 25.69 -18.25
C ARG A 97 -6.89 26.84 -18.14
N GLY A 98 -8.18 26.52 -18.14
CA GLY A 98 -9.22 27.47 -17.76
C GLY A 98 -8.90 27.94 -16.35
N SER A 99 -8.44 29.18 -16.24
CA SER A 99 -8.14 29.92 -15.02
C SER A 99 -9.42 30.19 -14.22
N LYS A 100 -10.14 29.13 -13.84
CA LYS A 100 -11.16 29.17 -12.80
C LYS A 100 -10.51 28.71 -11.51
N LEU A 101 -9.59 29.54 -11.02
CA LEU A 101 -9.26 29.54 -9.60
C LEU A 101 -10.55 29.96 -8.90
N ARG A 102 -11.28 28.99 -8.35
CA ARG A 102 -12.46 29.22 -7.52
C ARG A 102 -11.95 29.90 -6.24
N THR A 103 -12.02 31.22 -6.22
CA THR A 103 -12.08 32.00 -4.98
C THR A 103 -13.42 31.66 -4.33
N THR A 104 -13.51 30.53 -3.64
CA THR A 104 -14.61 30.29 -2.70
C THR A 104 -14.37 31.18 -1.49
N GLY A 105 -15.27 32.15 -1.33
CA GLY A 105 -15.17 33.23 -0.36
C GLY A 105 -15.11 32.76 1.09
N GLY A 106 -14.25 33.42 1.85
CA GLY A 106 -14.43 33.67 3.27
C GLY A 106 -14.47 35.18 3.45
N GLY A 107 -15.63 35.71 3.82
CA GLY A 107 -15.74 37.08 4.32
C GLY A 107 -15.22 37.14 5.76
N GLY A 108 -14.56 38.24 6.12
CA GLY A 108 -14.11 38.48 7.49
C GLY A 108 -13.10 39.61 7.63
N ALA A 109 -13.62 40.85 7.73
CA ALA A 109 -13.14 42.04 8.45
C ALA A 109 -11.62 42.36 8.58
N GLN A 110 -11.25 43.47 7.92
CA GLN A 110 -10.48 44.65 8.38
C GLN A 110 -9.46 44.53 9.53
N THR A 111 -8.23 45.01 9.28
CA THR A 111 -7.66 46.27 9.82
C THR A 111 -6.35 46.59 9.05
N GLY A 112 -6.19 47.83 8.56
CA GLY A 112 -5.08 48.76 8.85
C GLY A 112 -3.71 48.28 8.36
N SER A 113 -2.93 48.95 7.53
CA SER A 113 -2.62 50.40 7.47
C SER A 113 -1.64 50.66 6.31
N ASP A 114 -1.68 51.88 5.77
CA ASP A 114 -0.59 52.70 5.19
C ASP A 114 0.24 52.17 4.00
N SER A 115 0.08 52.76 2.80
CA SER A 115 0.84 53.92 2.26
C SER A 115 2.00 53.41 1.38
N GLN A 116 2.10 53.69 0.06
CA GLN A 116 2.29 55.00 -0.57
C GLN A 116 2.05 54.97 -2.10
N ASP A 117 1.50 56.07 -2.59
CA ASP A 117 1.78 56.86 -3.81
C ASP A 117 2.28 56.22 -5.13
N TRP A 118 1.46 56.37 -6.20
CA TRP A 118 1.91 56.90 -7.53
C TRP A 118 0.71 57.39 -8.38
N PRO A 119 0.91 58.36 -9.32
CA PRO A 119 -0.14 59.31 -9.69
C PRO A 119 -1.00 58.89 -10.89
N LYS A 120 -2.23 59.40 -10.85
CA LYS A 120 -3.29 59.32 -11.85
C LYS A 120 -2.97 60.16 -13.10
N LYS A 121 -3.30 59.63 -14.27
CA LYS A 121 -3.74 60.43 -15.43
C LYS A 121 -5.14 59.97 -15.86
N ALA A 122 -6.09 60.91 -15.83
CA ALA A 122 -7.36 60.84 -16.54
C ALA A 122 -7.15 61.28 -18.01
N PRO A 123 -8.10 61.02 -18.95
CA PRO A 123 -9.31 61.85 -19.10
C PRO A 123 -10.61 61.01 -19.19
N ALA A 124 -11.72 61.45 -18.59
CA ALA A 124 -12.76 62.35 -19.11
C ALA A 124 -13.70 61.71 -20.17
N VAL A 125 -14.86 61.20 -19.75
CA VAL A 125 -16.23 61.77 -19.87
C VAL A 125 -16.98 61.32 -21.14
N LYS A 126 -18.12 60.63 -20.93
CA LYS A 126 -19.49 60.88 -21.45
C LYS A 126 -20.31 59.60 -21.22
N SER A 127 -21.11 59.49 -20.16
CA SER A 127 -22.43 60.11 -19.91
C SER A 127 -23.59 59.40 -20.63
N ASN A 128 -24.48 58.85 -19.77
CA ASN A 128 -25.92 58.60 -19.91
C ASN A 128 -26.40 57.43 -20.79
N LYS A 129 -27.12 56.47 -20.19
CA LYS A 129 -28.61 56.48 -20.14
C LYS A 129 -29.15 55.37 -19.23
N ALA A 130 -30.02 55.75 -18.29
CA ALA A 130 -30.86 54.87 -17.46
C ALA A 130 -31.96 54.21 -18.33
N GLU A 131 -32.37 52.96 -18.10
CA GLU A 131 -33.48 52.44 -17.26
C GLU A 131 -34.02 51.16 -17.98
N PRO A 132 -35.02 50.39 -17.50
CA PRO A 132 -35.14 49.68 -16.22
C PRO A 132 -35.60 48.20 -16.39
N LYS A 133 -35.71 47.49 -15.25
CA LYS A 133 -36.59 46.32 -14.96
C LYS A 133 -36.65 45.12 -15.92
N LYS A 134 -36.36 43.94 -15.37
CA LYS A 134 -37.31 42.79 -15.37
C LYS A 134 -36.97 41.79 -14.26
N THR A 135 -37.83 41.79 -13.27
CA THR A 135 -38.11 40.69 -12.34
C THR A 135 -38.46 39.42 -13.12
N ASN A 136 -37.94 38.26 -12.70
CA ASN A 136 -38.62 37.01 -12.97
C ASN A 136 -38.69 36.16 -11.70
N THR A 137 -39.93 36.06 -11.24
CA THR A 137 -40.46 35.29 -10.13
C THR A 137 -41.09 34.03 -10.74
N GLY A 138 -40.99 32.89 -10.05
CA GLY A 138 -41.71 31.65 -10.33
C GLY A 138 -40.83 30.58 -11.00
N HIS A 139 -40.87 29.31 -10.63
CA HIS A 139 -42.03 28.53 -10.20
C HIS A 139 -41.66 27.46 -9.17
N SER A 140 -42.55 27.37 -8.18
CA SER A 140 -42.77 26.25 -7.28
C SER A 140 -43.52 25.15 -8.02
N THR A 141 -43.14 23.88 -7.79
CA THR A 141 -44.10 22.77 -7.84
C THR A 141 -43.79 21.81 -6.70
N ASN A 142 -44.57 21.95 -5.64
CA ASN A 142 -44.91 20.89 -4.69
C ASN A 142 -45.69 19.78 -5.43
N VAL A 143 -45.37 18.53 -5.13
CA VAL A 143 -46.17 17.32 -5.43
C VAL A 143 -46.19 16.55 -4.10
N THR A 144 -47.16 16.74 -3.21
CA THR A 144 -48.56 16.25 -3.19
C THR A 144 -48.69 14.74 -3.39
N SER A 145 -48.58 14.04 -2.24
CA SER A 145 -49.44 12.94 -1.75
C SER A 145 -50.17 12.05 -2.76
N GLY A 146 -49.84 10.76 -2.73
CA GLY A 146 -50.69 9.67 -3.15
C GLY A 146 -50.73 8.58 -2.07
N THR A 147 -51.85 8.48 -1.37
CA THR A 147 -52.31 7.27 -0.64
C THR A 147 -52.59 6.15 -1.64
N PRO A 148 -52.30 4.89 -1.28
CA PRO A 148 -53.39 3.91 -1.29
C PRO A 148 -53.33 2.86 -0.16
N SER A 149 -54.49 2.67 0.46
CA SER A 149 -55.15 1.40 0.79
C SER A 149 -54.45 0.39 1.72
N ASP A 150 -55.11 0.14 2.86
CA ASP A 150 -54.93 -1.00 3.77
C ASP A 150 -55.00 -2.37 3.06
N PRO A 151 -54.28 -3.38 3.57
CA PRO A 151 -55.00 -4.56 4.11
C PRO A 151 -54.25 -5.24 5.31
N PRO A 152 -54.72 -6.40 5.78
CA PRO A 152 -55.56 -6.57 6.96
C PRO A 152 -54.76 -6.89 8.25
N VAL A 153 -55.47 -6.72 9.36
CA VAL A 153 -55.10 -7.10 10.73
C VAL A 153 -54.67 -8.58 10.80
N LEU A 154 -53.43 -8.84 11.25
CA LEU A 154 -52.99 -10.17 11.69
C LEU A 154 -52.19 -10.05 13.00
N VAL A 155 -52.85 -10.45 14.08
CA VAL A 155 -52.39 -11.05 15.34
C VAL A 155 -51.01 -10.62 15.88
N LYS A 156 -51.08 -9.84 16.97
CA LYS A 156 -50.02 -9.63 17.96
C LYS A 156 -49.66 -10.97 18.61
N ASP A 157 -48.37 -11.32 18.61
CA ASP A 157 -47.60 -11.81 19.76
C ASP A 157 -46.21 -12.29 19.31
N PHE A 158 -45.23 -11.38 19.33
CA PHE A 158 -43.82 -11.73 19.34
C PHE A 158 -43.08 -10.82 20.34
N PRO A 159 -42.24 -11.37 21.23
CA PRO A 159 -41.52 -10.59 22.23
C PRO A 159 -40.44 -9.72 21.58
N PRO A 160 -40.06 -8.58 22.20
CA PRO A 160 -39.13 -7.64 21.62
C PRO A 160 -37.73 -8.25 21.53
N LEU A 161 -37.23 -8.42 20.31
CA LEU A 161 -35.81 -8.63 20.07
C LEU A 161 -35.08 -7.33 20.41
N THR A 162 -34.25 -7.40 21.45
CA THR A 162 -33.29 -6.38 21.81
C THR A 162 -32.31 -6.16 20.66
N PRO A 163 -31.83 -4.92 20.43
CA PRO A 163 -30.78 -4.69 19.46
C PRO A 163 -29.48 -5.28 20.00
N VAL A 164 -29.10 -6.45 19.48
CA VAL A 164 -27.73 -6.95 19.60
C VAL A 164 -26.84 -5.96 18.84
N GLN A 165 -26.23 -5.04 19.57
CA GLN A 165 -25.06 -4.31 19.09
C GLN A 165 -24.01 -5.38 18.72
N ALA A 166 -23.77 -5.55 17.42
CA ALA A 166 -22.58 -6.20 16.94
C ALA A 166 -21.37 -5.35 17.35
N GLN A 167 -20.86 -5.62 18.54
CA GLN A 167 -19.62 -5.07 19.04
C GLN A 167 -18.49 -5.69 18.21
N VAL A 168 -18.11 -5.00 17.15
CA VAL A 168 -16.90 -5.33 16.40
C VAL A 168 -15.73 -4.99 17.33
N SER A 169 -15.13 -6.02 17.93
CA SER A 169 -13.95 -5.89 18.79
C SER A 169 -12.80 -5.28 17.97
N CYS A 170 -12.63 -3.97 18.08
CA CYS A 170 -11.42 -3.28 17.68
C CYS A 170 -10.29 -3.76 18.59
N TRP A 171 -9.43 -4.65 18.08
CA TRP A 171 -8.12 -4.93 18.63
C TRP A 171 -7.29 -3.64 18.55
N GLY A 172 -7.25 -2.87 19.64
CA GLY A 172 -6.60 -1.56 19.64
C GLY A 172 -6.50 -0.94 21.03
N GLY A 173 -6.21 -1.76 22.04
CA GLY A 173 -5.92 -1.32 23.41
C GLY A 173 -4.61 -1.92 23.88
N ALA A 174 -3.49 -1.49 23.30
CA ALA A 174 -2.17 -1.86 23.82
C ALA A 174 -1.89 -1.01 25.07
N VAL A 175 -1.98 -1.67 26.22
CA VAL A 175 -1.46 -1.20 27.49
C VAL A 175 0.03 -0.94 27.33
N SER A 176 0.52 0.23 27.76
CA SER A 176 1.93 0.59 27.77
C SER A 176 2.71 -0.29 28.75
N GLY A 177 3.04 -1.51 28.34
CA GLY A 177 4.00 -2.37 29.00
C GLY A 177 5.43 -2.02 28.56
N PRO A 178 6.44 -2.32 29.40
CA PRO A 178 7.84 -2.15 29.03
C PRO A 178 8.13 -2.95 27.75
N SER A 179 8.72 -2.28 26.76
CA SER A 179 9.05 -2.86 25.45
C SER A 179 9.83 -4.15 25.65
N PRO A 180 9.41 -5.27 25.05
CA PRO A 180 10.17 -6.51 25.13
C PRO A 180 11.57 -6.25 24.55
N SER A 181 12.58 -6.70 25.29
CA SER A 181 13.98 -6.69 24.86
C SER A 181 14.10 -7.38 23.49
N PRO A 182 14.86 -6.81 22.53
CA PRO A 182 14.93 -7.32 21.18
C PRO A 182 15.43 -8.76 21.19
N SER A 183 14.78 -9.59 20.37
CA SER A 183 15.15 -10.99 20.23
C SER A 183 16.58 -11.13 19.68
N PRO A 184 17.35 -12.17 20.07
CA PRO A 184 18.74 -12.36 19.62
C PRO A 184 18.87 -12.51 18.09
N THR A 185 17.80 -12.93 17.41
CA THR A 185 17.70 -12.96 15.95
C THR A 185 17.61 -11.56 15.33
N GLU A 186 16.87 -10.66 15.96
CA GLU A 186 16.71 -9.27 15.52
C GLU A 186 18.02 -8.48 15.65
N THR A 187 18.78 -8.68 16.74
CA THR A 187 20.10 -8.07 16.89
C THR A 187 21.10 -8.54 15.83
N THR A 188 21.05 -9.82 15.47
CA THR A 188 21.92 -10.41 14.44
C THR A 188 21.60 -9.83 13.05
N LEU A 189 20.31 -9.69 12.71
CA LEU A 189 19.87 -9.07 11.47
C LEU A 189 20.32 -7.61 11.37
N HIS A 190 20.16 -6.84 12.45
CA HIS A 190 20.61 -5.44 12.49
C HIS A 190 22.12 -5.31 12.31
N GLN A 191 22.91 -6.23 12.87
CA GLN A 191 24.35 -6.27 12.69
C GLN A 191 24.73 -6.57 11.23
N GLN A 192 24.07 -7.53 10.58
CA GLN A 192 24.28 -7.85 9.17
C GLN A 192 23.91 -6.67 8.25
N ILE A 193 22.78 -5.99 8.51
CA ILE A 193 22.38 -4.79 7.76
C ILE A 193 23.42 -3.67 7.94
N GLY A 194 23.96 -3.51 9.15
CA GLY A 194 25.04 -2.56 9.43
C GLY A 194 26.30 -2.84 8.61
N GLU A 195 26.71 -4.10 8.52
CA GLU A 195 27.89 -4.50 7.77
C GLU A 195 27.72 -4.31 6.25
N LEU A 196 26.57 -4.70 5.69
CA LEU A 196 26.25 -4.46 4.28
C LEU A 196 26.29 -2.97 3.92
N ARG A 197 25.84 -2.09 4.82
CA ARG A 197 25.93 -0.63 4.62
C ARG A 197 27.39 -0.15 4.59
N ARG A 198 28.26 -0.68 5.46
CA ARG A 198 29.70 -0.35 5.45
C ARG A 198 30.37 -0.81 4.15
N GLN A 199 30.07 -2.02 3.70
CA GLN A 199 30.62 -2.54 2.44
C GLN A 199 30.19 -1.69 1.24
N ASN A 200 28.92 -1.29 1.17
CA ASN A 200 28.44 -0.39 0.13
C ASN A 200 29.14 0.99 0.16
N GLN A 201 29.44 1.53 1.35
CA GLN A 201 30.22 2.78 1.47
C GLN A 201 31.66 2.63 1.00
N ILE A 202 32.30 1.47 1.22
CA ILE A 202 33.66 1.19 0.73
C ILE A 202 33.65 1.10 -0.80
N LEU A 203 32.67 0.40 -1.38
CA LEU A 203 32.53 0.30 -2.83
C LEU A 203 32.29 1.66 -3.48
N ALA A 204 31.41 2.49 -2.90
CA ALA A 204 31.15 3.84 -3.39
C ALA A 204 32.42 4.72 -3.41
N ARG A 205 33.27 4.63 -2.37
CA ARG A 205 34.56 5.32 -2.35
C ARG A 205 35.52 4.84 -3.44
N LYS A 206 35.59 3.53 -3.68
CA LYS A 206 36.43 2.97 -4.75
C LYS A 206 35.96 3.43 -6.12
N VAL A 207 34.65 3.50 -6.35
CA VAL A 207 34.09 4.03 -7.62
C VAL A 207 34.52 5.48 -7.82
N GLN A 208 34.38 6.35 -6.81
CA GLN A 208 34.84 7.75 -6.90
C GLN A 208 36.35 7.87 -7.13
N GLU A 209 37.16 7.01 -6.50
CA GLU A 209 38.62 7.00 -6.71
C GLU A 209 38.97 6.61 -8.15
N LEU A 210 38.26 5.64 -8.73
CA LEU A 210 38.46 5.24 -10.13
C LEU A 210 38.01 6.32 -11.10
N GLU A 211 36.89 7.00 -10.84
CA GLU A 211 36.43 8.14 -11.63
C GLU A 211 37.45 9.29 -11.59
N ALA A 212 38.01 9.61 -10.43
CA ALA A 212 39.06 10.63 -10.29
C ALA A 212 40.33 10.26 -11.07
N LYS A 213 40.73 8.98 -11.04
CA LYS A 213 41.88 8.47 -11.82
C LYS A 213 41.62 8.52 -13.32
N GLN A 214 40.38 8.30 -13.76
CA GLN A 214 40.01 8.36 -15.17
C GLN A 214 40.07 9.79 -15.71
N VAL A 215 39.62 10.78 -14.93
CA VAL A 215 39.69 12.21 -15.31
C VAL A 215 41.13 12.74 -15.26
N GLY A 216 41.96 12.26 -14.32
CA GLY A 216 43.38 12.63 -14.25
C GLY A 216 44.26 12.02 -15.36
N SER A 217 43.83 10.92 -15.99
CA SER A 217 44.57 10.27 -17.08
C SER A 217 44.26 10.86 -18.46
N SER A 218 43.25 11.71 -18.58
CA SER A 218 43.02 12.54 -19.77
C SER A 218 43.74 13.87 -19.59
N GLU A 219 45.07 13.88 -19.71
CA GLU A 219 45.80 15.13 -19.88
C GLU A 219 45.28 15.84 -21.13
N PRO A 220 45.07 17.16 -21.08
CA PRO A 220 44.69 17.93 -22.25
C PRO A 220 45.84 17.85 -23.25
N VAL A 221 45.57 17.24 -24.40
CA VAL A 221 46.37 17.44 -25.60
C VAL A 221 46.43 18.95 -25.79
N GLN A 222 47.60 19.54 -25.50
CA GLN A 222 47.81 20.98 -25.61
C GLN A 222 47.51 21.37 -27.05
N GLU A 223 46.36 22.01 -27.23
CA GLU A 223 45.94 22.64 -28.46
C GLU A 223 46.96 23.76 -28.73
N ALA A 224 47.89 23.45 -29.63
CA ALA A 224 48.94 24.36 -30.04
C ALA A 224 48.26 25.63 -30.57
N LYS A 225 48.42 26.70 -29.80
CA LYS A 225 47.92 28.04 -30.08
C LYS A 225 48.66 28.56 -31.31
N ALA A 226 48.08 28.38 -32.49
CA ALA A 226 48.48 29.09 -33.69
C ALA A 226 48.13 30.57 -33.47
N GLU A 227 49.14 31.37 -33.19
CA GLU A 227 49.06 32.82 -33.39
C GLU A 227 49.05 33.06 -34.89
N ASP A 228 47.90 33.46 -35.46
CA ASP A 228 47.88 34.04 -36.79
C ASP A 228 47.34 35.46 -36.71
N GLY A 229 48.16 36.33 -37.27
CA GLY A 229 47.95 37.75 -37.38
C GLY A 229 46.77 38.11 -38.26
N ASP A 230 46.28 39.30 -37.93
CA ASP A 230 45.45 40.18 -38.71
C ASP A 230 45.90 40.22 -40.18
N ASP A 231 44.97 40.03 -41.10
CA ASP A 231 44.79 40.88 -42.29
C ASP A 231 43.59 40.38 -43.09
N GLY A 232 42.52 41.18 -43.04
CA GLY A 232 41.26 40.88 -43.68
C GLY A 232 41.35 40.80 -45.21
N SER A 233 40.72 39.79 -45.80
CA SER A 233 40.07 39.93 -47.10
C SER A 233 39.14 38.75 -47.37
N SER A 234 37.86 39.07 -47.49
CA SER A 234 36.86 38.46 -48.36
C SER A 234 37.34 37.30 -49.24
N VAL A 235 36.95 36.05 -48.93
CA VAL A 235 36.41 35.09 -49.93
C VAL A 235 35.50 34.07 -49.21
N THR A 236 34.20 34.27 -49.28
CA THR A 236 33.25 33.15 -49.22
C THR A 236 33.49 32.25 -50.43
N SER A 237 33.70 30.94 -50.20
CA SER A 237 33.74 29.81 -51.16
C SER A 237 35.10 29.12 -51.28
N ARG A 238 35.40 28.16 -50.38
CA ARG A 238 36.19 26.93 -50.64
C ARG A 238 36.45 26.17 -49.33
N LEU A 239 35.49 25.36 -48.89
CA LEU A 239 35.72 24.32 -47.88
C LEU A 239 34.96 23.06 -48.25
N THR A 240 35.40 22.41 -49.34
CA THR A 240 35.13 20.99 -49.62
C THR A 240 36.30 20.41 -50.39
N SER A 241 37.46 20.29 -49.75
CA SER A 241 38.55 19.37 -50.13
C SER A 241 39.74 19.54 -49.18
N VAL A 242 39.57 19.25 -47.89
CA VAL A 242 40.73 18.93 -47.05
C VAL A 242 41.13 17.51 -47.45
N SER A 243 42.28 17.45 -48.12
CA SER A 243 42.92 16.24 -48.59
C SER A 243 43.10 15.25 -47.43
N ARG A 244 42.63 14.01 -47.63
CA ARG A 244 42.81 12.87 -46.72
C ARG A 244 44.27 12.38 -46.63
N GLN A 245 45.22 13.05 -47.27
CA GLN A 245 46.58 12.52 -47.45
C GLN A 245 47.59 12.86 -46.34
N ASP A 246 47.29 13.78 -45.42
CA ASP A 246 48.26 14.22 -44.41
C ASP A 246 48.00 13.69 -42.97
N ALA A 247 46.98 12.84 -42.78
CA ALA A 247 46.73 12.20 -41.47
C ALA A 247 47.55 10.91 -41.25
N ASP A 248 48.12 10.33 -42.31
CA ASP A 248 48.84 9.05 -42.25
C ASP A 248 50.33 9.19 -41.86
N THR A 249 50.86 10.42 -41.78
CA THR A 249 52.32 10.62 -41.64
C THR A 249 52.80 10.90 -40.22
N VAL A 250 51.91 11.16 -39.25
CA VAL A 250 52.30 11.61 -37.89
C VAL A 250 52.12 10.53 -36.83
N VAL A 251 51.33 9.49 -37.09
CA VAL A 251 51.14 8.36 -36.16
C VAL A 251 51.99 7.18 -36.60
N GLY A 252 53.24 7.13 -36.13
CA GLY A 252 54.16 6.07 -36.49
C GLY A 252 53.60 4.65 -36.19
N PRO A 253 53.96 3.63 -36.97
CA PRO A 253 53.37 2.27 -36.88
C PRO A 253 53.44 1.64 -35.49
N ALA A 254 54.42 2.02 -34.67
CA ALA A 254 54.53 1.59 -33.26
C ALA A 254 53.35 2.05 -32.38
N PHE A 255 52.75 3.21 -32.67
CA PHE A 255 51.59 3.71 -31.93
C PHE A 255 50.33 2.89 -32.27
N ILE A 256 50.16 2.56 -33.54
CA ILE A 256 49.03 1.74 -34.03
C ILE A 256 49.09 0.34 -33.39
N THR A 257 50.26 -0.31 -33.36
CA THR A 257 50.42 -1.63 -32.72
C THR A 257 50.10 -1.57 -31.22
N ARG A 258 50.51 -0.51 -30.51
CA ARG A 258 50.21 -0.35 -29.09
C ARG A 258 48.72 -0.10 -28.82
N TYR A 259 48.05 0.61 -29.73
CA TYR A 259 46.62 0.89 -29.62
C TYR A 259 45.79 -0.38 -29.88
N ILE A 260 46.14 -1.16 -30.90
CA ILE A 260 45.48 -2.44 -31.21
C ILE A 260 45.58 -3.41 -30.03
N GLY A 261 46.77 -3.60 -29.44
CA GLY A 261 46.92 -4.46 -28.26
C GLY A 261 46.14 -3.97 -27.03
N ARG A 262 45.85 -2.67 -26.93
CA ARG A 262 45.02 -2.12 -25.85
C ARG A 262 43.53 -2.38 -26.10
N ILE A 263 43.08 -2.36 -27.35
CA ILE A 263 41.72 -2.72 -27.74
C ILE A 263 41.48 -4.21 -27.43
N GLU A 264 42.36 -5.10 -27.89
CA GLU A 264 42.24 -6.55 -27.64
C GLU A 264 42.21 -6.86 -26.13
N SER A 265 43.03 -6.15 -25.33
CA SER A 265 43.01 -6.28 -23.86
C SER A 265 41.70 -5.80 -23.23
N LEU A 266 41.07 -4.76 -23.80
CA LEU A 266 39.78 -4.25 -23.32
C LEU A 266 38.63 -5.17 -23.74
N GLU A 267 38.69 -5.76 -24.93
CA GLU A 267 37.72 -6.75 -25.40
C GLU A 267 37.73 -7.98 -24.49
N HIS A 268 38.90 -8.56 -24.20
CA HIS A 268 39.02 -9.69 -23.27
C HIS A 268 38.50 -9.36 -21.85
N LYS A 269 38.76 -8.15 -21.35
CA LYS A 269 38.23 -7.71 -20.04
C LYS A 269 36.71 -7.56 -20.06
N THR A 270 36.15 -7.13 -21.18
CA THR A 270 34.71 -6.98 -21.36
C THR A 270 34.04 -8.35 -21.39
N GLU A 271 34.60 -9.31 -22.13
CA GLU A 271 34.14 -10.71 -22.16
C GLU A 271 34.21 -11.35 -20.76
N GLN A 272 35.28 -11.12 -20.01
CA GLN A 272 35.42 -11.63 -18.65
C GLN A 272 34.38 -11.04 -17.69
N LEU A 273 34.09 -9.74 -17.82
CA LEU A 273 33.03 -9.08 -17.04
C LEU A 273 31.66 -9.60 -17.42
N GLU A 274 31.38 -9.79 -18.70
CA GLU A 274 30.11 -10.34 -19.18
C GLU A 274 29.89 -11.78 -18.68
N ALA A 275 30.91 -12.63 -18.73
CA ALA A 275 30.88 -13.97 -18.16
C ALA A 275 30.65 -13.96 -16.64
N SER A 276 31.28 -13.02 -15.93
CA SER A 276 31.11 -12.87 -14.48
C SER A 276 29.69 -12.41 -14.12
N VAL A 277 29.13 -11.46 -14.88
CA VAL A 277 27.75 -10.97 -14.70
C VAL A 277 26.74 -12.07 -15.04
N ALA A 278 26.98 -12.87 -16.07
CA ALA A 278 26.13 -14.02 -16.42
C ALA A 278 26.12 -15.10 -15.32
N ALA A 279 27.19 -15.23 -14.53
CA ALA A 279 27.29 -16.19 -13.43
C ALA A 279 26.62 -15.72 -12.11
N LEU A 280 26.42 -14.41 -11.93
CA LEU A 280 25.85 -13.83 -10.70
C LEU A 280 24.45 -14.36 -10.34
N PRO A 281 23.49 -14.49 -11.27
CA PRO A 281 22.17 -15.03 -10.94
C PRO A 281 22.24 -16.43 -10.32
N THR A 282 23.10 -17.29 -10.85
CA THR A 282 23.27 -18.66 -10.34
C THR A 282 23.88 -18.68 -8.95
N GLN A 283 24.90 -17.84 -8.69
CA GLN A 283 25.49 -17.70 -7.35
C GLN A 283 24.53 -17.09 -6.33
N ILE A 284 23.74 -16.09 -6.73
CA ILE A 284 22.73 -15.48 -5.85
C ILE A 284 21.67 -16.53 -5.50
N MET A 285 21.20 -17.30 -6.48
CA MET A 285 20.19 -18.34 -6.25
C MET A 285 20.69 -19.47 -5.35
N SER A 286 21.96 -19.88 -5.44
CA SER A 286 22.51 -20.91 -4.54
C SER A 286 22.58 -20.42 -3.10
N VAL A 287 23.08 -19.19 -2.87
CA VAL A 287 23.17 -18.59 -1.52
C VAL A 287 21.79 -18.35 -0.91
N VAL A 288 20.84 -17.87 -1.70
CA VAL A 288 19.45 -17.65 -1.25
C VAL A 288 18.77 -18.97 -0.94
N HIS A 289 19.00 -20.02 -1.73
CA HIS A 289 18.39 -21.32 -1.50
C HIS A 289 18.90 -21.96 -0.20
N GLU A 290 20.21 -21.97 0.04
CA GLU A 290 20.80 -22.51 1.27
C GLU A 290 20.32 -21.75 2.51
N SER A 291 20.37 -20.41 2.49
CA SER A 291 19.91 -19.59 3.61
C SER A 291 18.40 -19.68 3.87
N PHE A 292 17.58 -19.78 2.81
CA PHE A 292 16.15 -19.99 2.96
C PHE A 292 15.83 -21.38 3.50
N GLN A 293 16.52 -22.42 3.04
CA GLN A 293 16.33 -23.79 3.49
C GLN A 293 16.68 -23.93 4.98
N ASP A 294 17.76 -23.31 5.44
CA ASP A 294 18.15 -23.30 6.85
C ASP A 294 17.16 -22.53 7.72
N MET A 295 16.75 -21.33 7.30
CA MET A 295 15.74 -20.55 8.03
C MET A 295 14.38 -21.26 8.07
N PHE A 296 13.95 -21.86 6.95
CA PHE A 296 12.68 -22.56 6.86
C PHE A 296 12.68 -23.83 7.70
N THR A 297 13.78 -24.59 7.69
CA THR A 297 13.94 -25.77 8.54
C THR A 297 13.93 -25.39 10.01
N ALA A 298 14.69 -24.36 10.42
CA ALA A 298 14.70 -23.88 11.80
C ALA A 298 13.31 -23.38 12.26
N ALA A 299 12.62 -22.61 11.41
CA ALA A 299 11.27 -22.13 11.70
C ALA A 299 10.26 -23.29 11.81
N LEU A 300 10.33 -24.28 10.92
CA LEU A 300 9.50 -25.48 11.01
C LEU A 300 9.79 -26.27 12.29
N THR A 301 11.05 -26.49 12.65
CA THR A 301 11.41 -27.22 13.87
C THR A 301 10.89 -26.53 15.14
N GLN A 302 10.87 -25.19 15.16
CA GLN A 302 10.32 -24.43 16.29
C GLN A 302 8.78 -24.38 16.31
N ALA A 303 8.14 -24.23 15.14
CA ALA A 303 6.69 -24.05 15.05
C ALA A 303 5.91 -25.37 15.11
N LEU A 304 6.46 -26.49 14.61
CA LEU A 304 5.76 -27.77 14.57
C LEU A 304 5.28 -28.25 15.95
N PRO A 305 6.11 -28.23 17.02
CA PRO A 305 5.68 -28.68 18.33
C PRO A 305 4.50 -27.87 18.89
N GLU A 306 4.50 -26.56 18.66
CA GLU A 306 3.44 -25.66 19.14
C GLU A 306 2.13 -25.89 18.37
N ILE A 307 2.21 -26.05 17.04
CA ILE A 307 1.04 -26.38 16.21
C ILE A 307 0.48 -27.75 16.59
N VAL A 308 1.31 -28.76 16.78
CA VAL A 308 0.89 -30.10 17.21
C VAL A 308 0.25 -30.05 18.60
N ALA A 309 0.82 -29.30 19.54
CA ALA A 309 0.24 -29.09 20.86
C ALA A 309 -1.12 -28.36 20.78
N GLN A 310 -1.26 -27.37 19.91
CA GLN A 310 -2.50 -26.61 19.75
C GLN A 310 -3.61 -27.46 19.12
N VAL A 311 -3.28 -28.23 18.09
CA VAL A 311 -4.21 -29.15 17.42
C VAL A 311 -4.62 -30.27 18.37
N SER A 312 -3.67 -30.92 19.05
CA SER A 312 -3.99 -31.98 20.02
C SER A 312 -4.88 -31.48 21.17
N ASN A 313 -4.59 -30.30 21.71
CA ASN A 313 -5.44 -29.68 22.74
C ASN A 313 -6.83 -29.31 22.22
N SER A 314 -6.94 -28.84 20.98
CA SER A 314 -8.23 -28.52 20.36
C SER A 314 -9.07 -29.78 20.11
N VAL A 315 -8.43 -30.85 19.62
CA VAL A 315 -9.07 -32.15 19.41
C VAL A 315 -9.49 -32.75 20.75
N LEU A 316 -8.63 -32.75 21.77
CA LEU A 316 -8.96 -33.21 23.13
C LEU A 316 -10.15 -32.44 23.70
N LYS A 317 -10.16 -31.11 23.61
CA LYS A 317 -11.29 -30.28 24.07
C LYS A 317 -12.59 -30.55 23.31
N ALA A 318 -12.52 -30.86 22.02
CA ALA A 318 -13.70 -31.17 21.22
C ALA A 318 -14.25 -32.58 21.50
N VAL A 319 -13.36 -33.56 21.66
CA VAL A 319 -13.73 -34.98 21.80
C VAL A 319 -14.10 -35.35 23.24
N GLN A 320 -13.48 -34.72 24.25
CA GLN A 320 -13.70 -35.06 25.66
C GLN A 320 -15.16 -34.90 26.13
N PRO A 321 -15.89 -33.81 25.80
CA PRO A 321 -17.30 -33.67 26.20
C PRO A 321 -18.20 -34.73 25.55
N TRP A 322 -17.92 -35.09 24.30
CA TRP A 322 -18.66 -36.12 23.58
C TRP A 322 -18.43 -37.51 24.20
N GLY A 323 -17.18 -37.85 24.52
CA GLY A 323 -16.84 -39.10 25.19
C GLY A 323 -17.50 -39.22 26.57
N ILE A 324 -17.48 -38.15 27.37
CA ILE A 324 -18.15 -38.11 28.68
C ILE A 324 -19.67 -38.26 28.53
N ALA A 325 -20.28 -37.62 27.53
CA ALA A 325 -21.72 -37.74 27.27
C ALA A 325 -22.11 -39.17 26.87
N GLN A 326 -21.31 -39.84 26.04
CA GLN A 326 -21.54 -41.24 25.67
C GLN A 326 -21.44 -42.18 26.87
N ILE A 327 -20.41 -42.03 27.71
CA ILE A 327 -20.26 -42.84 28.93
C ILE A 327 -21.44 -42.62 29.89
N LYS A 328 -21.92 -41.38 30.04
CA LYS A 328 -23.12 -41.10 30.84
C LYS A 328 -24.37 -41.76 30.27
N HIS A 329 -24.55 -41.72 28.95
CA HIS A 329 -25.70 -42.32 28.30
C HIS A 329 -25.71 -43.86 28.44
N THR A 330 -24.56 -44.52 28.25
CA THR A 330 -24.44 -45.96 28.41
C THR A 330 -24.67 -46.39 29.86
N THR A 331 -24.02 -45.72 30.83
CA THR A 331 -24.22 -46.02 32.26
C THR A 331 -25.65 -45.79 32.74
N GLN A 332 -26.32 -44.74 32.26
CA GLN A 332 -27.73 -44.48 32.59
C GLN A 332 -28.67 -45.52 31.96
N SER A 333 -28.40 -45.93 30.71
CA SER A 333 -29.13 -47.00 30.03
C SER A 333 -29.01 -48.32 30.78
N ASP A 334 -27.79 -48.70 31.17
CA ASP A 334 -27.52 -49.95 31.90
C ASP A 334 -28.19 -49.93 33.28
N PHE A 335 -28.14 -48.81 33.99
CA PHE A 335 -28.82 -48.64 35.27
C PHE A 335 -30.34 -48.81 35.14
N LEU A 336 -30.95 -48.22 34.11
CA LEU A 336 -32.38 -48.37 33.84
C LEU A 336 -32.77 -49.81 33.47
N GLN A 337 -31.91 -50.53 32.74
CA GLN A 337 -32.13 -51.95 32.46
C GLN A 337 -32.09 -52.80 33.73
N VAL A 338 -31.11 -52.57 34.61
CA VAL A 338 -31.02 -53.25 35.91
C VAL A 338 -32.27 -52.97 36.75
N LYS A 339 -32.71 -51.71 36.82
CA LYS A 339 -33.92 -51.32 37.55
C LYS A 339 -35.20 -51.97 37.02
N ARG A 340 -35.34 -52.10 35.69
CA ARG A 340 -36.47 -52.83 35.08
C ARG A 340 -36.43 -54.32 35.41
N LYS A 341 -35.25 -54.94 35.37
CA LYS A 341 -35.07 -56.36 35.73
C LYS A 341 -35.40 -56.61 37.20
N SER A 342 -35.01 -55.72 38.12
CA SER A 342 -35.35 -55.86 39.54
C SER A 342 -36.84 -55.66 39.81
N ALA A 343 -37.48 -54.67 39.17
CA ALA A 343 -38.92 -54.44 39.30
C ALA A 343 -39.75 -55.62 38.75
N SER A 344 -39.32 -56.20 37.63
CA SER A 344 -39.97 -57.41 37.07
C SER A 344 -39.83 -58.62 37.99
N ARG A 345 -38.73 -58.75 38.74
CA ARG A 345 -38.58 -59.81 39.76
C ARG A 345 -39.50 -59.59 40.95
N GLN A 346 -39.58 -58.37 41.47
CA GLN A 346 -40.50 -58.03 42.58
C GLN A 346 -41.97 -58.26 42.19
N ALA A 347 -42.37 -57.85 40.99
CA ALA A 347 -43.74 -58.09 40.50
C ALA A 347 -44.05 -59.60 40.34
N ALA A 348 -43.06 -60.40 39.97
CA ALA A 348 -43.22 -61.86 39.90
C ALA A 348 -43.32 -62.51 41.29
N GLU A 349 -42.67 -61.95 42.30
CA GLU A 349 -42.77 -62.40 43.71
C GLU A 349 -44.11 -62.00 44.33
N GLU A 350 -44.63 -60.81 44.04
CA GLU A 350 -45.94 -60.35 44.57
C GLU A 350 -47.15 -61.01 43.89
N GLY A 351 -47.03 -61.37 42.61
CA GLY A 351 -48.10 -62.00 41.82
C GLY A 351 -48.42 -63.47 42.16
N PHE A 352 -47.64 -64.12 43.03
CA PHE A 352 -47.85 -65.54 43.40
C PHE A 352 -48.63 -65.73 44.71
N SER A 353 -49.39 -64.71 45.14
CA SER A 353 -50.33 -64.80 46.27
C SER A 353 -51.78 -64.71 45.79
N GLY A 354 -52.10 -65.40 44.69
CA GLY A 354 -53.49 -65.64 44.31
C GLY A 354 -54.16 -66.60 45.31
N PRO A 355 -55.39 -66.31 45.77
CA PRO A 355 -56.10 -67.17 46.71
C PRO A 355 -56.27 -68.57 46.11
N ALA A 356 -55.94 -69.59 46.90
CA ALA A 356 -56.10 -70.98 46.51
C ALA A 356 -57.54 -71.21 45.99
N PRO A 357 -57.71 -71.87 44.83
CA PRO A 357 -59.04 -72.17 44.30
C PRO A 357 -59.81 -73.00 45.35
N GLY A 358 -60.90 -72.42 45.85
CA GLY A 358 -61.78 -73.07 46.81
C GLY A 358 -62.44 -74.30 46.18
N PRO A 359 -62.70 -75.35 46.97
CA PRO A 359 -63.29 -76.58 46.45
C PRO A 359 -64.74 -76.33 46.01
N ASP A 360 -64.99 -76.50 44.72
CA ASP A 360 -66.33 -76.46 44.13
C ASP A 360 -67.22 -77.52 44.77
N ARG A 361 -68.23 -77.03 45.51
CA ARG A 361 -69.35 -77.83 46.02
C ARG A 361 -70.37 -78.03 44.92
N THR A 362 -70.50 -79.28 44.48
CA THR A 362 -71.76 -80.02 44.25
C THR A 362 -73.00 -79.23 43.83
N SER A 363 -73.62 -79.63 42.71
CA SER A 363 -75.07 -79.92 42.64
C SER A 363 -75.38 -80.78 41.40
N ALA A 364 -75.80 -82.02 41.65
CA ALA A 364 -76.68 -82.81 40.78
C ALA A 364 -78.12 -82.24 40.88
N PRO A 365 -79.14 -82.62 40.08
CA PRO A 365 -79.47 -83.98 39.61
C PRO A 365 -79.35 -84.22 38.10
#